data_AF-B9DW33-F1
#
_entry.id   AF-B9DW33-F1
#
_cell.length_a   1.000
_cell.length_b   1.000
_cell.length_c   1.000
_cell.angle_alpha   90.00
_cell.angle_beta   90.00
_cell.angle_gamma   90.00
#
_symmetry.space_group_name_H-M   'P 1'
#
loop_
_entity.id
_entity.type
_entity.pdbx_description
1 polymer ?
#
loop_
_entity_poly.entity_id
_entity_poly.type
_entity_poly.pdbx_seq_one_letter_code
_entity_poly.pdbx_strand_id
1 'polypeptide(L)'
;MIDNQLRSRIEEMKCKYLEAQENISKSSSMTCNDMRKAKKIKKKLLTLEKERCQCILEHRDISAIDEKIALLKSPYLIDEGAHIKKEDN
;
A
#
# COMPACT_ATOMS: atom_id res chain seq x y z
N MET A 1 -23.31 -29.41 -28.02
CA MET A 1 -23.49 -28.27 -27.09
C MET A 1 -22.61 -28.34 -25.84
N ILE A 2 -22.19 -29.53 -25.38
CA ILE A 2 -21.35 -29.71 -24.18
C ILE A 2 -19.92 -29.17 -24.36
N ASP A 3 -19.35 -29.27 -25.57
CA ASP A 3 -17.99 -28.78 -25.86
C ASP A 3 -17.81 -27.28 -25.65
N ASN A 4 -18.82 -26.47 -25.97
CA ASN A 4 -18.73 -25.01 -25.80
C ASN A 4 -18.76 -24.64 -24.31
N GLN A 5 -19.52 -25.37 -23.51
CA GLN A 5 -19.59 -25.15 -22.06
C GLN A 5 -18.29 -25.58 -21.37
N LEU A 6 -17.71 -26.71 -21.80
CA LEU A 6 -16.41 -27.18 -21.30
C LEU A 6 -15.28 -26.21 -21.69
N ARG A 7 -15.26 -25.75 -22.94
CA ARG A 7 -14.29 -24.74 -23.42
C ARG A 7 -14.41 -23.44 -22.64
N SER A 8 -15.63 -22.93 -22.45
CA SER A 8 -15.88 -21.72 -21.67
C SER A 8 -15.42 -21.86 -20.22
N ARG A 9 -15.62 -23.03 -19.60
CA ARG A 9 -15.17 -23.29 -18.23
C ARG A 9 -13.65 -23.34 -18.13
N ILE A 10 -12.98 -23.95 -19.10
CA ILE A 10 -11.51 -24.00 -19.16
C ILE A 10 -10.93 -22.59 -19.37
N GLU A 11 -11.55 -21.78 -20.23
CA GLU A 11 -11.16 -20.38 -20.46
C GLU A 11 -11.28 -19.56 -19.16
N GLU A 12 -12.41 -19.67 -18.46
CA GLU A 12 -12.64 -19.00 -17.18
C GLU A 12 -11.60 -19.40 -16.12
N MET A 13 -11.26 -20.70 -16.04
CA MET A 13 -10.22 -21.18 -15.13
C MET A 13 -8.83 -20.64 -15.49
N LYS A 14 -8.50 -20.55 -16.78
CA LYS A 14 -7.23 -19.97 -17.24
C LYS A 14 -7.13 -18.49 -16.89
N CYS A 15 -8.19 -17.71 -17.14
CA CYS A 15 -8.22 -16.29 -16.79
C CYS A 15 -8.00 -16.09 -15.29
N LYS A 16 -8.74 -16.82 -14.44
CA LYS A 16 -8.58 -16.74 -12.98
C LYS A 16 -7.17 -17.11 -12.51
N TYR A 17 -6.54 -18.11 -13.14
CA TYR A 17 -5.19 -18.52 -12.78
C TYR A 17 -4.15 -17.46 -13.16
N LEU A 18 -4.25 -16.90 -14.36
CA LEU A 18 -3.34 -15.84 -14.83
C LEU A 18 -3.49 -14.56 -14.01
N GLU A 19 -4.72 -14.15 -13.69
CA GLU A 19 -5.01 -13.02 -12.82
C GLU A 19 -4.47 -13.25 -11.40
N ALA A 20 -4.67 -14.44 -10.82
CA ALA A 20 -4.12 -14.78 -9.52
C ALA A 20 -2.58 -14.73 -9.52
N GLN A 21 -1.94 -15.25 -10.56
CA GLN A 21 -0.49 -15.22 -10.73
C GLN A 21 0.05 -13.80 -10.92
N GLU A 22 -0.64 -12.95 -11.69
CA GLU A 22 -0.28 -11.56 -11.87
C GLU A 22 -0.40 -10.77 -10.55
N ASN A 23 -1.45 -11.02 -9.77
CA ASN A 23 -1.65 -10.41 -8.46
C ASN A 23 -0.58 -10.85 -7.43
N ILE A 24 -0.19 -12.13 -7.45
CA ILE A 24 0.92 -12.65 -6.62
C ILE A 24 2.26 -12.03 -7.06
N SER A 25 2.47 -11.87 -8.37
CA SER A 25 3.70 -11.27 -8.92
C SER A 25 3.78 -9.77 -8.62
N LYS A 26 2.66 -9.05 -8.66
CA LYS A 26 2.58 -7.63 -8.27
C LYS A 26 2.82 -7.41 -6.77
N SER A 27 2.32 -8.30 -5.90
CA SER A 27 2.54 -8.17 -4.44
C SER A 27 3.95 -8.56 -4.02
N SER A 28 4.60 -9.47 -4.76
CA SER A 28 5.99 -9.89 -4.53
C SER A 28 7.04 -9.02 -5.24
N SER A 29 6.64 -8.18 -6.20
CA SER A 29 7.51 -7.24 -6.91
C SER A 29 7.76 -5.95 -6.12
N MET A 30 8.18 -6.08 -4.86
CA MET A 30 8.88 -5.00 -4.17
C MET A 30 10.37 -5.29 -4.29
N THR A 31 11.11 -4.45 -5.02
CA THR A 31 12.54 -4.69 -5.20
C THR A 31 13.27 -4.55 -3.86
N CYS A 32 14.43 -5.20 -3.72
CA CYS A 32 15.28 -5.02 -2.53
C CYS A 32 15.60 -3.52 -2.28
N ASN A 33 15.68 -2.73 -3.34
CA ASN A 33 15.90 -1.29 -3.27
C ASN A 33 14.70 -0.54 -2.66
N ASP A 34 13.48 -0.95 -2.98
CA ASP A 34 12.26 -0.33 -2.44
C ASP A 34 12.12 -0.63 -0.94
N MET A 35 12.42 -1.86 -0.52
CA MET A 35 12.50 -2.20 0.91
C MET A 35 13.55 -1.36 1.66
N ARG A 36 14.72 -1.11 1.07
CA ARG A 36 15.75 -0.26 1.69
C ARG A 36 15.28 1.19 1.80
N LYS A 37 14.62 1.73 0.77
CA LYS A 37 14.04 3.09 0.80
C LYS A 37 12.95 3.20 1.87
N ALA A 38 12.04 2.23 1.94
CA ALA A 38 10.99 2.18 2.95
C ALA A 38 11.56 2.14 4.38
N LYS A 39 12.61 1.32 4.63
CA LYS A 39 13.30 1.29 5.92
C LYS A 39 13.91 2.65 6.29
N LYS A 40 14.53 3.35 5.33
CA LYS A 40 15.10 4.70 5.55
C LYS A 40 14.00 5.70 5.90
N ILE A 41 12.88 5.69 5.18
CA ILE A 41 11.74 6.59 5.43
C ILE A 41 11.12 6.30 6.80
N LYS A 42 10.93 5.02 7.15
CA LYS A 42 10.45 4.62 8.49
C LYS A 42 11.35 5.15 9.62
N LYS A 43 12.68 5.03 9.46
CA LYS A 43 13.64 5.56 10.44
C LYS A 43 13.53 7.09 10.56
N LYS A 44 13.39 7.79 9.43
CA LYS A 44 13.25 9.25 9.41
C LYS A 44 11.95 9.72 10.06
N LEU A 45 10.84 9.04 9.80
CA LEU A 45 9.55 9.29 10.45
C LEU A 45 9.65 9.11 11.97
N LEU A 46 10.30 8.04 12.43
CA LEU A 46 10.51 7.80 13.86
C LEU A 46 11.32 8.93 14.53
N THR A 47 12.37 9.43 13.86
CA THR A 47 13.15 10.56 14.38
C THR A 47 12.31 11.84 14.47
N LEU A 48 11.57 12.17 13.41
CA LEU A 48 10.71 13.36 13.38
C LEU A 48 9.61 13.30 14.44
N GLU A 49 9.01 12.14 14.69
CA GLU A 49 7.98 12.00 15.73
C GLU A 49 8.58 12.17 17.14
N LYS A 50 9.82 11.72 17.37
CA LYS A 50 10.52 11.96 18.63
C LYS A 50 10.77 13.46 18.85
N GLU A 51 11.26 14.15 17.83
CA GLU A 51 11.48 15.60 17.87
C GLU A 51 10.16 16.35 18.10
N ARG A 52 9.09 15.96 17.40
CA ARG A 52 7.75 16.50 17.59
C ARG A 52 7.27 16.37 19.02
N CYS A 53 7.37 15.17 19.61
CA CYS A 53 7.01 14.95 21.00
C CYS A 53 7.81 15.83 21.96
N GLN A 54 9.11 16.00 21.74
CA GLN A 54 9.93 16.89 22.56
C GLN A 54 9.50 18.36 22.42
N CYS A 55 9.25 18.84 21.20
CA CYS A 55 8.78 20.20 20.97
C CYS A 55 7.42 20.47 21.63
N ILE A 56 6.50 19.49 21.63
CA ILE A 56 5.22 19.58 22.34
C ILE A 56 5.45 19.78 23.84
N LEU A 57 6.37 19.01 24.46
CA LEU A 57 6.70 19.15 25.88
C LEU A 57 7.30 20.52 26.19
N GLU A 58 8.14 21.04 25.29
CA GLU A 58 8.79 22.34 25.40
C GLU A 58 7.89 23.52 24.99
N HIS A 59 6.62 23.26 24.62
CA HIS A 59 5.66 24.26 24.13
C HIS A 59 6.18 25.06 22.92
N ARG A 60 6.97 24.40 22.06
CA ARG A 60 7.52 24.98 20.82
C ARG A 60 6.63 24.66 19.63
N ASP A 61 6.74 25.48 18.59
CA ASP A 61 6.03 25.26 17.32
C ASP A 61 6.48 23.94 16.66
N ILE A 62 5.50 23.16 16.20
CA ILE A 62 5.69 21.86 15.54
C ILE A 62 5.30 21.89 14.06
N SER A 63 4.82 23.02 13.54
CA SER A 63 4.24 23.12 12.19
C SER A 63 5.18 22.61 11.10
N ALA A 64 6.46 22.98 11.17
CA ALA A 64 7.49 22.52 10.22
C ALA A 64 7.81 21.02 10.34
N ILE A 65 7.61 20.41 11.52
CA ILE A 65 7.81 18.96 11.72
C ILE A 65 6.61 18.21 11.16
N ASP A 66 5.39 18.70 11.42
CA ASP A 66 4.15 18.14 10.89
C ASP A 66 4.12 18.15 9.36
N GLU A 67 4.54 19.25 8.73
CA GLU A 67 4.65 19.35 7.27
C GLU A 67 5.63 18.29 6.73
N LYS A 68 6.80 18.13 7.35
CA LYS A 68 7.79 17.10 6.94
C LYS A 68 7.26 15.68 7.11
N ILE A 69 6.51 15.41 8.18
CA ILE A 69 5.88 14.11 8.41
C ILE A 69 4.80 13.86 7.35
N ALA A 70 3.96 14.84 7.04
CA ALA A 70 2.92 14.74 6.03
C ALA A 70 3.50 14.45 4.64
N LEU A 71 4.55 15.17 4.23
CA LEU A 71 5.25 14.96 2.96
C LEU A 71 5.85 13.55 2.87
N LEU A 72 6.43 13.03 3.95
CA LEU A 72 7.02 11.69 3.98
C LEU A 72 5.96 10.57 3.98
N LYS A 73 4.76 10.84 4.50
CA LYS A 73 3.64 9.89 4.52
C LYS A 73 2.84 9.91 3.23
N SER A 74 2.75 11.04 2.53
CA SER A 74 1.95 11.24 1.31
C SER A 74 2.06 10.09 0.28
N PRO A 75 3.25 9.56 -0.06
CA PRO A 75 3.37 8.46 -1.04
C PRO A 75 2.80 7.12 -0.56
N TYR A 76 2.54 6.98 0.74
CA TYR A 76 2.05 5.75 1.38
C TYR A 76 0.59 5.84 1.81
N LEU A 77 -0.03 7.02 1.68
CA LEU A 77 -1.46 7.20 1.87
C LEU A 77 -2.16 6.78 0.57
N ILE A 78 -2.26 5.46 0.36
CA ILE A 78 -3.14 4.89 -0.66
C ILE A 78 -4.49 4.65 0.04
N ASP A 79 -5.48 5.42 -0.41
CA ASP A 79 -6.92 5.40 -0.09
C ASP A 79 -7.41 4.19 0.74
N GLU A 80 -7.79 4.44 2.00
CA GLU A 80 -8.50 3.45 2.84
C GLU A 80 -9.89 3.06 2.29
N GLY A 81 -10.29 3.56 1.10
CA GLY A 81 -11.59 3.36 0.47
C GLY A 81 -11.79 2.14 -0.46
N ALA A 82 -10.77 1.32 -0.76
CA ALA A 82 -10.91 0.27 -1.80
C ALA A 82 -11.41 -1.11 -1.33
N HIS A 83 -11.93 -1.25 -0.10
CA HIS A 83 -12.53 -2.51 0.39
C HIS A 83 -13.92 -2.31 1.04
N ILE A 84 -14.79 -1.50 0.44
CA ILE A 84 -16.23 -1.68 0.64
C ILE A 84 -16.71 -2.65 -0.44
N LYS A 85 -16.89 -3.91 -0.03
CA LYS A 85 -17.63 -4.91 -0.82
C LYS A 85 -18.98 -4.28 -1.18
N LYS A 86 -19.26 -4.13 -2.47
CA LYS A 86 -20.63 -3.95 -2.94
C LYS A 86 -21.34 -5.27 -2.64
N GLU A 87 -22.12 -5.31 -1.57
CA GLU A 87 -23.22 -6.26 -1.44
C GLU A 87 -24.31 -5.76 -2.39
N ASP A 88 -24.40 -6.39 -3.55
CA ASP A 88 -25.52 -6.19 -4.46
C ASP A 88 -26.74 -6.91 -3.89
N ASN A 89 -27.83 -6.14 -3.79
CA ASN A 89 -29.19 -6.50 -3.38
C ASN A 89 -29.83 -7.57 -4.28
#